data_AF-A0A7U9WVQ1-F1
#
_entry.id   AF-A0A7U9WVQ1-F1
#
_cell.length_a   1.000
_cell.length_b   1.000
_cell.length_c   1.000
_cell.angle_alpha   90.00
_cell.angle_beta   90.00
_cell.angle_gamma   90.00
#
_symmetry.space_group_name_H-M   'P 1'
#
loop_
_entity.id
_entity.type
_entity.pdbx_description
1 polymer ?
#
loop_
_entity_poly.entity_id
_entity_poly.type
_entity_poly.pdbx_seq_one_letter_code
_entity_poly.pdbx_strand_id
1 'polypeptide(L)'
;MEILEIVEKTARFVASHLKSEYIALFSVLVTIIIYIMNRQSELKFKKYESKRTEYAKLITFLSIAYTSPQKLQPNKEGKLSQEIQKEFYDVGASLMLYASKKLYKEYLFFRDFSSSEHIKLSKYYNQEMVIYIIANIMKQIRKEVGLSIFNQITANESLGFFVNNFATNPVQKNKTHLMNYKLNMLKIELFCMNRAHGVFINWFFYKFIKPIGGIICCIIKYFIFLPPIHILEKIHKKVDNTIPK
;
A
#
# COMPACT_ATOMS: atom_id res chain seq x y z
N MET A 1 0.99 -53.27 -7.84
CA MET A 1 1.66 -53.66 -9.11
C MET A 1 0.80 -53.30 -10.31
N GLU A 2 -0.52 -53.50 -10.27
CA GLU A 2 -1.46 -53.20 -11.37
C GLU A 2 -1.49 -51.73 -11.85
N ILE A 3 -1.38 -50.73 -10.95
CA ILE A 3 -1.38 -49.31 -11.36
C ILE A 3 -0.15 -48.98 -12.23
N LEU A 4 1.00 -49.59 -11.91
CA LEU A 4 2.24 -49.39 -12.67
C LEU A 4 2.12 -50.00 -14.07
N GLU A 5 1.47 -51.16 -14.17
CA GLU A 5 1.23 -51.88 -15.42
C GLU A 5 0.20 -51.16 -16.32
N ILE A 6 -0.80 -50.53 -15.72
CA ILE A 6 -1.78 -49.67 -16.42
C ILE A 6 -1.10 -48.39 -16.93
N VAL A 7 -0.25 -47.75 -16.12
CA VAL A 7 0.52 -46.57 -16.54
C VAL A 7 1.48 -46.92 -17.68
N GLU A 8 2.15 -48.08 -17.60
CA GLU A 8 3.06 -48.55 -18.64
C GLU A 8 2.32 -48.88 -19.94
N LYS A 9 1.18 -49.59 -19.88
CA LYS A 9 0.34 -49.84 -21.06
C LYS A 9 -0.19 -48.56 -21.68
N THR A 10 -0.60 -47.60 -20.86
CA THR A 10 -1.12 -46.31 -21.34
C THR A 10 -0.01 -45.48 -21.98
N ALA A 11 1.19 -45.46 -21.39
CA ALA A 11 2.35 -44.78 -21.95
C ALA A 11 2.80 -45.41 -23.28
N ARG A 12 2.82 -46.76 -23.38
CA ARG A 12 3.12 -47.47 -24.64
C ARG A 12 2.04 -47.24 -25.70
N PHE A 13 0.77 -47.19 -25.32
CA PHE A 13 -0.34 -46.90 -26.22
C PHE A 13 -0.23 -45.47 -26.79
N VAL A 14 0.01 -44.49 -25.94
CA VAL A 14 0.24 -43.09 -26.34
C VAL A 14 1.50 -42.96 -27.21
N ALA A 15 2.60 -43.62 -26.84
CA ALA A 15 3.84 -43.61 -27.63
C ALA A 15 3.68 -44.27 -29.02
N SER A 16 2.88 -45.34 -29.13
CA SER A 16 2.63 -46.04 -30.40
C SER A 16 1.71 -45.28 -31.37
N HIS A 17 0.85 -44.39 -30.85
CA HIS A 17 -0.11 -43.62 -31.65
C HIS A 17 0.34 -42.16 -31.91
N LEU A 18 1.43 -41.71 -31.29
CA LEU A 18 2.02 -40.40 -31.54
C LEU A 18 2.92 -40.46 -32.78
N LYS A 19 2.45 -39.95 -33.92
CA LYS A 19 3.32 -39.67 -35.07
C LYS A 19 4.44 -38.72 -34.66
N SER A 20 5.63 -38.90 -35.25
CA SER A 20 6.83 -38.07 -34.98
C SER A 20 6.57 -36.56 -35.05
N GLU A 21 5.65 -36.14 -35.91
CA GLU A 21 5.21 -34.74 -36.06
C GLU A 21 4.51 -34.21 -34.79
N TYR A 22 3.67 -35.02 -34.14
CA TYR A 22 2.99 -34.63 -32.89
C TYR A 22 3.96 -34.58 -31.70
N ILE A 23 4.99 -35.43 -31.69
CA ILE A 23 6.06 -35.40 -30.67
C ILE A 23 6.89 -34.12 -30.82
N ALA A 24 7.23 -33.75 -32.05
CA ALA A 24 7.93 -32.49 -32.34
C ALA A 24 7.09 -31.27 -31.95
N LEU A 25 5.80 -31.24 -32.31
CA LEU A 25 4.87 -30.19 -31.90
C LEU A 25 4.71 -30.11 -30.37
N PHE A 26 4.62 -31.25 -29.69
CA PHE A 26 4.55 -31.29 -28.24
C PHE A 26 5.83 -30.75 -27.58
N SER A 27 7.01 -31.09 -28.10
CA SER A 27 8.29 -30.55 -27.64
C SER A 27 8.37 -29.03 -27.80
N VAL A 28 7.92 -28.50 -28.94
CA VAL A 28 7.82 -27.04 -29.18
C VAL A 28 6.86 -26.39 -28.18
N LEU A 29 5.69 -27.00 -27.94
CA LEU A 29 4.67 -26.48 -27.03
C LEU A 29 5.18 -26.46 -25.58
N VAL A 30 5.84 -27.53 -25.12
CA VAL A 30 6.50 -27.59 -23.82
C VAL A 30 7.59 -26.52 -23.70
N THR A 31 8.39 -26.31 -24.76
CA THR A 31 9.43 -25.27 -24.78
C THR A 31 8.83 -23.86 -24.66
N ILE A 32 7.72 -23.59 -25.36
CA ILE A 32 6.99 -22.31 -25.26
C ILE A 32 6.45 -22.12 -23.83
N ILE A 33 5.87 -23.14 -23.23
CA ILE A 33 5.37 -23.08 -21.85
C ILE A 33 6.52 -22.79 -20.88
N ILE A 34 7.64 -23.49 -20.99
CA ILE A 34 8.84 -23.26 -20.17
C ILE A 34 9.34 -21.83 -20.36
N TYR A 35 9.41 -21.33 -21.59
CA TYR A 35 9.82 -19.96 -21.88
C TYR A 35 8.90 -18.93 -21.23
N ILE A 36 7.57 -19.09 -21.35
CA ILE A 36 6.59 -18.20 -20.73
C ILE A 36 6.73 -18.22 -19.21
N MET A 37 6.84 -19.40 -18.61
CA MET A 37 7.02 -19.55 -17.15
C MET A 37 8.33 -18.91 -16.69
N ASN A 38 9.42 -19.14 -17.41
CA ASN A 38 10.73 -18.57 -17.11
C ASN A 38 10.69 -17.04 -17.20
N ARG A 39 10.13 -16.48 -18.28
CA ARG A 39 9.98 -15.03 -18.45
C ARG A 39 9.11 -14.40 -17.37
N GLN A 40 8.02 -15.04 -16.97
CA GLN A 40 7.19 -14.57 -15.85
C GLN A 40 7.95 -14.61 -14.53
N SER A 41 8.77 -15.63 -14.29
CA SER A 41 9.59 -15.73 -13.09
C SER A 41 10.67 -14.65 -13.05
N GLU A 42 11.31 -14.37 -14.19
CA GLU A 42 12.32 -13.31 -14.36
C GLU A 42 11.71 -11.93 -14.07
N LEU A 43 10.53 -11.64 -14.63
CA LEU A 43 9.82 -10.38 -14.38
C LEU A 43 9.41 -10.22 -12.92
N LYS A 44 8.93 -11.30 -12.29
CA LYS A 44 8.65 -11.31 -10.85
C LYS A 44 9.92 -11.03 -10.06
N PHE A 45 11.04 -11.67 -10.38
CA PHE A 45 12.32 -11.48 -9.71
C PHE A 45 12.82 -10.04 -9.81
N LYS A 46 12.80 -9.43 -11.01
CA LYS A 46 13.16 -8.02 -11.22
C LYS A 46 12.31 -7.07 -10.37
N LYS A 47 11.01 -7.34 -10.24
CA LYS A 47 10.10 -6.57 -9.38
C LYS A 47 10.42 -6.74 -7.89
N TYR A 48 10.88 -7.91 -7.46
CA TYR A 48 11.32 -8.13 -6.08
C TYR A 48 12.62 -7.39 -5.78
N GLU A 49 13.57 -7.44 -6.72
CA GLU A 49 14.85 -6.76 -6.60
C GLU A 49 14.68 -5.23 -6.53
N SER A 50 13.82 -4.65 -7.37
CA SER A 50 13.48 -3.22 -7.32
C SER A 50 12.79 -2.83 -6.00
N LYS A 51 11.96 -3.71 -5.42
CA LYS A 51 11.35 -3.46 -4.11
C LYS A 51 12.37 -3.51 -2.98
N ARG A 52 13.35 -4.41 -3.07
CA ARG A 52 14.37 -4.60 -2.03
C ARG A 52 15.19 -3.33 -1.83
N THR A 53 15.61 -2.68 -2.90
CA THR A 53 16.38 -1.42 -2.83
C THR A 53 15.58 -0.30 -2.16
N GLU A 54 14.29 -0.19 -2.49
CA GLU A 54 13.40 0.85 -1.96
C GLU A 54 13.05 0.61 -0.49
N TYR A 55 12.84 -0.65 -0.09
CA TYR A 55 12.63 -0.98 1.32
C TYR A 55 13.91 -0.90 2.17
N ALA A 56 15.09 -1.00 1.57
CA ALA A 56 16.33 -0.75 2.28
C ALA A 56 16.40 0.69 2.81
N LYS A 57 15.90 1.68 2.05
CA LYS A 57 15.78 3.08 2.50
C LYS A 57 14.94 3.20 3.78
N LEU A 58 13.81 2.50 3.84
CA LEU A 58 12.95 2.48 5.03
C LEU A 58 13.66 1.84 6.23
N ILE A 59 14.37 0.73 6.02
CA ILE A 59 15.12 0.06 7.09
C ILE A 59 16.23 0.99 7.62
N THR A 60 16.96 1.66 6.74
CA THR A 60 17.97 2.65 7.11
C THR A 60 17.36 3.79 7.92
N PHE A 61 16.21 4.32 7.49
CA PHE A 61 15.51 5.37 8.23
C PHE A 61 15.05 4.91 9.62
N LEU A 62 14.49 3.70 9.73
CA LEU A 62 14.11 3.11 11.03
C LEU A 62 15.33 2.89 11.93
N SER A 63 16.48 2.52 11.36
CA SER A 63 17.75 2.40 12.09
C SER A 63 18.24 3.75 12.60
N ILE A 64 18.19 4.80 11.79
CA ILE A 64 18.50 6.18 12.22
C ILE A 64 17.58 6.58 13.37
N ALA A 65 16.30 6.24 13.28
CA ALA A 65 15.33 6.57 14.31
C ALA A 65 15.61 5.89 15.65
N TYR A 66 16.16 4.68 15.62
CA TYR A 66 16.50 3.93 16.82
C TYR A 66 17.87 4.31 17.39
N THR A 67 18.86 4.57 16.54
CA THR A 67 20.26 4.76 16.93
C THR A 67 20.61 6.22 17.21
N SER A 68 19.92 7.16 16.57
CA SER A 68 20.19 8.60 16.68
C SER A 68 18.88 9.40 16.80
N PRO A 69 18.09 9.19 17.87
CA PRO A 69 16.82 9.87 18.05
C PRO A 69 16.96 11.40 18.14
N GLN A 70 18.13 11.90 18.54
CA GLN A 70 18.47 13.33 18.59
C GLN A 70 18.45 13.98 17.20
N LYS A 71 18.78 13.24 16.13
CA LYS A 71 18.73 13.74 14.74
C LYS A 71 17.30 13.95 14.24
N LEU A 72 16.33 13.27 14.87
CA LEU A 72 14.91 13.40 14.56
C LEU A 72 14.19 14.44 15.43
N GLN A 73 14.89 15.05 16.39
CA GLN A 73 14.30 16.10 17.19
C GLN A 73 14.21 17.39 16.37
N PRO A 74 13.08 18.11 16.44
CA PRO A 74 13.00 19.42 15.84
C PRO A 74 14.01 20.36 16.50
N ASN A 75 14.63 21.22 15.68
CA ASN A 75 15.44 22.33 16.18
C ASN A 75 14.58 23.29 17.02
N LYS A 76 15.20 24.29 17.64
CA LYS A 76 14.52 25.31 18.47
C LYS A 76 13.34 26.02 17.77
N GLU A 77 13.27 25.97 16.43
CA GLU A 77 12.20 26.51 15.58
C GLU A 77 11.08 25.50 15.23
N GLY A 78 11.09 24.30 15.81
CA GLY A 78 10.08 23.26 15.54
C GLY A 78 10.28 22.50 14.23
N LYS A 79 11.38 22.74 13.48
CA LYS A 79 11.67 22.11 12.19
C LYS A 79 12.79 21.07 12.32
N LEU A 80 12.63 19.91 11.68
CA LEU A 80 13.72 18.94 11.52
C LEU A 80 14.83 19.49 10.60
N SER A 81 16.03 18.93 10.67
CA SER A 81 17.10 19.26 9.72
C SER A 81 16.68 18.96 8.27
N GLN A 82 17.18 19.76 7.31
CA GLN A 82 16.82 19.62 5.90
C GLN A 82 17.17 18.23 5.33
N GLU A 83 18.27 17.63 5.80
CA GLU A 83 18.70 16.28 5.41
C GLU A 83 17.67 15.23 5.80
N ILE A 84 17.21 15.26 7.06
CA ILE A 84 16.24 14.29 7.57
C ILE A 84 14.86 14.50 6.94
N GLN A 85 14.48 15.74 6.62
CA GLN A 85 13.25 16.00 5.86
C GLN A 85 13.32 15.40 4.46
N LYS A 86 14.47 15.49 3.80
CA LYS A 86 14.68 14.91 2.46
C LYS A 86 14.67 13.38 2.51
N GLU A 87 15.32 12.77 3.50
CA GLU A 87 15.26 11.31 3.73
C GLU A 87 13.83 10.85 4.03
N PHE A 88 13.10 11.60 4.86
CA PHE A 88 11.71 11.29 5.16
C PHE A 88 10.82 11.33 3.91
N TYR A 89 11.03 12.34 3.04
CA TYR A 89 10.31 12.44 1.77
C TYR A 89 10.66 11.28 0.82
N ASP A 90 11.94 10.94 0.68
CA ASP A 90 12.39 9.84 -0.18
C ASP A 90 11.83 8.49 0.30
N VAL A 91 11.87 8.23 1.61
CA VAL A 91 11.27 7.01 2.20
C VAL A 91 9.76 6.98 1.99
N GLY A 92 9.08 8.11 2.20
CA GLY A 92 7.64 8.24 1.96
C GLY A 92 7.24 7.99 0.51
N ALA A 93 7.98 8.54 -0.45
CA ALA A 93 7.77 8.33 -1.87
C ALA A 93 8.03 6.88 -2.28
N SER A 94 9.12 6.30 -1.79
CA SER A 94 9.50 4.89 -2.02
C SER A 94 8.42 3.93 -1.50
N LEU A 95 7.90 4.19 -0.30
CA LEU A 95 6.76 3.47 0.25
C LEU A 95 5.50 3.65 -0.61
N MET A 96 5.17 4.86 -1.02
CA MET A 96 3.97 5.12 -1.82
C MET A 96 3.99 4.35 -3.16
N LEU A 97 5.16 4.23 -3.79
CA LEU A 97 5.31 3.59 -5.09
C LEU A 97 5.42 2.06 -5.01
N TYR A 98 6.17 1.55 -4.04
CA TYR A 98 6.57 0.13 -4.02
C TYR A 98 5.88 -0.69 -2.92
N ALA A 99 5.31 -0.02 -1.91
CA ALA A 99 4.64 -0.70 -0.82
C ALA A 99 3.31 -1.32 -1.19
N SER A 100 3.00 -2.49 -0.61
CA SER A 100 1.61 -2.95 -0.66
C SER A 100 0.69 -2.01 0.12
N LYS A 101 -0.59 -2.02 -0.26
CA LYS A 101 -1.66 -1.34 0.50
C LYS A 101 -1.65 -1.69 1.99
N LYS A 102 -1.22 -2.90 2.35
CA LYS A 102 -1.16 -3.35 3.74
C LYS A 102 0.00 -2.69 4.49
N LEU A 103 1.21 -2.71 3.92
CA LEU A 103 2.37 -2.05 4.51
C LEU A 103 2.16 -0.53 4.63
N TYR A 104 1.61 0.09 3.59
CA TYR A 104 1.28 1.51 3.59
C TYR A 104 0.32 1.89 4.73
N LYS A 105 -0.73 1.09 4.95
CA LYS A 105 -1.68 1.31 6.06
C LYS A 105 -1.01 1.17 7.44
N GLU A 106 -0.13 0.19 7.63
CA GLU A 106 0.59 0.03 8.90
C GLU A 106 1.56 1.19 9.15
N TYR A 107 2.23 1.69 8.11
CA TYR A 107 3.07 2.88 8.21
C TYR A 107 2.28 4.15 8.55
N LEU A 108 1.14 4.39 7.89
CA LEU A 108 0.27 5.51 8.24
C LEU A 108 -0.25 5.39 9.67
N PHE A 109 -0.65 4.19 10.08
CA PHE A 109 -1.08 3.94 11.45
C PHE A 109 0.05 4.21 12.47
N PHE A 110 1.28 3.80 12.18
CA PHE A 110 2.45 4.12 13.01
C PHE A 110 2.66 5.63 13.16
N ARG A 111 2.51 6.38 12.06
CA ARG A 111 2.64 7.84 12.07
C ARG A 111 1.55 8.47 12.93
N ASP A 112 0.31 8.11 12.69
CA ASP A 112 -0.83 8.64 13.44
C ASP A 112 -0.71 8.28 14.93
N PHE A 113 -0.25 7.07 15.25
CA PHE A 113 0.01 6.63 16.62
C PHE A 113 1.05 7.49 17.33
N SER A 114 2.09 7.93 16.62
CA SER A 114 3.18 8.74 17.19
C SER A 114 2.78 10.21 17.34
N SER A 115 2.01 10.74 16.39
CA SER A 115 1.75 12.17 16.27
C SER A 115 0.40 12.63 16.82
N SER A 116 -0.63 11.80 16.80
CA SER A 116 -1.98 12.25 17.17
C SER A 116 -2.22 12.23 18.68
N GLU A 117 -2.79 13.32 19.20
CA GLU A 117 -3.16 13.43 20.61
C GLU A 117 -4.38 12.55 20.93
N HIS A 118 -5.33 12.41 20.00
CA HIS A 118 -6.51 11.59 20.19
C HIS A 118 -6.20 10.12 20.43
N ILE A 119 -5.16 9.57 19.79
CA ILE A 119 -4.73 8.20 20.03
C ILE A 119 -4.14 8.04 21.43
N LYS A 120 -3.41 9.04 21.92
CA LYS A 120 -2.82 9.02 23.27
C LYS A 120 -3.88 9.04 24.38
N LEU A 121 -5.05 9.60 24.10
CA LEU A 121 -6.20 9.66 25.01
C LEU A 121 -7.02 8.35 25.04
N SER A 122 -6.80 7.42 24.10
CA SER A 122 -7.52 6.14 24.08
C SER A 122 -7.16 5.28 25.29
N LYS A 123 -8.17 4.61 25.86
CA LYS A 123 -8.00 3.59 26.93
C LYS A 123 -7.04 2.47 26.51
N TYR A 124 -6.94 2.21 25.22
CA TYR A 124 -6.10 1.13 24.69
C TYR A 124 -4.67 1.58 24.42
N TYR A 125 -4.33 2.86 24.57
CA TYR A 125 -2.97 3.35 24.31
C TYR A 125 -1.95 2.82 25.32
N ASN A 126 -0.77 2.45 24.81
CA ASN A 126 0.42 2.19 25.62
C ASN A 126 1.65 2.49 24.76
N GLN A 127 2.61 3.23 25.30
CA GLN A 127 3.84 3.62 24.60
C GLN A 127 4.67 2.40 24.13
N GLU A 128 4.64 1.28 24.85
CA GLU A 128 5.34 0.05 24.46
C GLU A 128 4.83 -0.54 23.13
N MET A 129 3.62 -0.16 22.69
CA MET A 129 3.04 -0.65 21.43
C MET A 129 3.84 -0.28 20.19
N VAL A 130 4.63 0.80 20.26
CA VAL A 130 5.48 1.26 19.16
C VAL A 130 6.33 0.10 18.60
N ILE A 131 6.95 -0.67 19.49
CA ILE A 131 7.81 -1.80 19.12
C ILE A 131 7.02 -2.87 18.37
N TYR A 132 5.78 -3.13 18.77
CA TYR A 132 4.91 -4.12 18.14
C TYR A 132 4.36 -3.63 16.78
N ILE A 133 4.13 -2.32 16.62
CA ILE A 133 3.77 -1.73 15.31
C ILE A 133 4.95 -1.87 14.34
N ILE A 134 6.16 -1.55 14.79
CA ILE A 134 7.40 -1.73 14.01
C ILE A 134 7.59 -3.21 13.63
N ALA A 135 7.35 -4.14 14.55
CA ALA A 135 7.39 -5.57 14.28
C ALA A 135 6.44 -5.99 13.15
N ASN A 136 5.23 -5.43 13.13
CA ASN A 136 4.24 -5.70 12.09
C ASN A 136 4.67 -5.16 10.72
N ILE A 137 5.28 -3.97 10.69
CA ILE A 137 5.89 -3.36 9.50
C ILE A 137 7.01 -4.27 8.98
N MET A 138 7.94 -4.68 9.84
CA MET A 138 9.07 -5.55 9.49
C MET A 138 8.63 -6.92 8.99
N LYS A 139 7.63 -7.53 9.65
CA LYS A 139 7.00 -8.77 9.21
C LYS A 139 6.42 -8.63 7.80
N GLN A 140 5.78 -7.50 7.51
CA GLN A 140 5.17 -7.24 6.21
C GLN A 140 6.23 -6.99 5.12
N ILE A 141 7.30 -6.24 5.41
CA ILE A 141 8.46 -6.09 4.50
C ILE A 141 9.05 -7.46 4.18
N ARG A 142 9.28 -8.31 5.18
CA ARG A 142 9.80 -9.67 4.96
C ARG A 142 8.90 -10.52 4.07
N LYS A 143 7.57 -10.44 4.22
CA LYS A 143 6.63 -11.14 3.32
C LYS A 143 6.73 -10.65 1.88
N GLU A 144 7.05 -9.38 1.67
CA GLU A 144 7.09 -8.78 0.35
C GLU A 144 8.45 -8.88 -0.34
N VAL A 145 9.55 -8.96 0.43
CA VAL A 145 10.92 -8.98 -0.09
C VAL A 145 11.59 -10.34 0.05
N GLY A 146 11.30 -11.07 1.12
CA GLY A 146 12.05 -12.28 1.50
C GLY A 146 11.78 -13.50 0.62
N LEU A 147 10.99 -13.37 -0.46
CA LEU A 147 10.57 -14.47 -1.35
C LEU A 147 9.90 -15.66 -0.63
N SER A 148 9.66 -15.54 0.69
CA SER A 148 9.22 -16.60 1.58
C SER A 148 7.74 -16.46 1.91
N ILE A 149 6.88 -16.54 0.90
CA ILE A 149 5.41 -16.52 1.07
C ILE A 149 4.97 -17.58 2.09
N PHE A 150 5.66 -18.73 2.08
CA PHE A 150 5.38 -19.90 2.92
C PHE A 150 6.18 -19.94 4.22
N ASN A 151 7.33 -19.25 4.33
CA ASN A 151 8.16 -19.26 5.54
C ASN A 151 7.95 -17.96 6.34
N GLN A 152 6.79 -17.88 6.99
CA GLN A 152 6.35 -16.69 7.72
C GLN A 152 6.76 -16.77 9.18
N ILE A 153 7.65 -15.87 9.60
CA ILE A 153 7.89 -15.64 11.02
C ILE A 153 6.73 -14.84 11.64
N THR A 154 6.45 -15.10 12.90
CA THR A 154 5.53 -14.30 13.71
C THR A 154 6.13 -12.92 14.02
N ALA A 155 5.28 -11.96 14.38
CA ALA A 155 5.76 -10.61 14.74
C ALA A 155 6.66 -10.67 15.98
N ASN A 156 6.37 -11.56 16.94
CA ASN A 156 7.19 -11.78 18.12
C ASN A 156 8.59 -12.32 17.77
N GLU A 157 8.67 -13.30 16.87
CA GLU A 157 9.96 -13.83 16.40
C GLU A 157 10.75 -12.78 15.62
N SER A 158 10.06 -11.90 14.89
CA SER A 158 10.73 -10.79 14.20
C SER A 158 11.39 -9.81 15.16
N LEU A 159 10.80 -9.61 16.35
CA LEU A 159 11.37 -8.79 17.40
C LEU A 159 12.54 -9.45 18.11
N GLY A 160 12.61 -10.78 18.11
CA GLY A 160 13.74 -11.53 18.64
C GLY A 160 15.07 -11.24 17.95
N PHE A 161 15.05 -10.71 16.72
CA PHE A 161 16.27 -10.25 16.04
C PHE A 161 16.82 -8.93 16.61
N PHE A 162 15.99 -8.14 17.30
CA PHE A 162 16.32 -6.80 17.78
C PHE A 162 16.37 -6.70 19.30
N VAL A 163 15.67 -7.60 20.01
CA VAL A 163 15.55 -7.59 21.47
C VAL A 163 15.84 -8.99 22.01
N ASN A 164 16.85 -9.08 22.89
CA ASN A 164 17.23 -10.33 23.54
C ASN A 164 16.09 -10.90 24.39
N ASN A 165 15.96 -12.23 24.44
CA ASN A 165 14.92 -12.93 25.22
C ASN A 165 13.46 -12.57 24.87
N PHE A 166 13.20 -12.07 23.66
CA PHE A 166 11.85 -11.67 23.25
C PHE A 166 11.07 -12.79 22.55
N ALA A 167 11.73 -13.54 21.65
CA ALA A 167 11.07 -14.55 20.83
C ALA A 167 10.69 -15.83 21.60
N THR A 168 11.57 -16.31 22.49
CA THR A 168 11.44 -17.60 23.18
C THR A 168 10.76 -17.50 24.54
N ASN A 169 10.73 -16.32 25.17
CA ASN A 169 10.21 -16.12 26.51
C ASN A 169 8.66 -16.16 26.57
N PRO A 170 8.04 -17.06 27.37
CA PRO A 170 6.58 -17.18 27.47
C PRO A 170 5.91 -15.91 28.04
N VAL A 171 6.57 -15.18 28.94
CA VAL A 171 6.04 -13.93 29.50
C VAL A 171 5.91 -12.86 28.41
N GLN A 172 6.92 -12.77 27.55
CA GLN A 172 6.90 -11.82 26.42
C GLN A 172 5.91 -12.23 25.33
N LYS A 173 5.69 -13.53 25.12
CA LYS A 173 4.62 -14.02 24.24
C LYS A 173 3.23 -13.58 24.73
N ASN A 174 2.95 -13.75 26.02
CA ASN A 174 1.69 -13.28 26.61
C ASN A 174 1.54 -11.75 26.51
N LYS A 175 2.61 -11.00 26.76
CA LYS A 175 2.63 -9.55 26.57
C LYS A 175 2.34 -9.18 25.12
N THR A 176 2.88 -9.92 24.16
CA THR A 176 2.62 -9.74 22.72
C THR A 176 1.15 -9.94 22.37
N HIS A 177 0.51 -10.98 22.91
CA HIS A 177 -0.92 -11.21 22.70
C HIS A 177 -1.77 -10.05 23.23
N LEU A 178 -1.46 -9.56 24.44
CA LEU A 178 -2.13 -8.39 25.02
C LEU A 178 -1.95 -7.13 24.17
N MET A 179 -0.73 -6.87 23.69
CA MET A 179 -0.44 -5.68 22.87
C MET A 179 -1.12 -5.76 21.50
N ASN A 180 -1.15 -6.93 20.87
CA ASN A 180 -1.88 -7.14 19.63
C ASN A 180 -3.39 -6.93 19.80
N TYR A 181 -3.96 -7.41 20.91
CA TYR A 181 -5.36 -7.14 21.24
C TYR A 181 -5.63 -5.64 21.33
N LYS A 182 -4.83 -4.90 22.10
CA LYS A 182 -5.03 -3.46 22.27
C LYS A 182 -4.82 -2.69 20.96
N LEU A 183 -3.84 -3.08 20.13
CA LEU A 183 -3.63 -2.50 18.80
C LEU A 183 -4.86 -2.67 17.90
N ASN A 184 -5.48 -3.85 17.91
CA ASN A 184 -6.70 -4.09 17.15
C ASN A 184 -7.87 -3.27 17.68
N MET A 185 -8.03 -3.17 19.01
CA MET A 185 -9.06 -2.34 19.61
C MET A 185 -8.88 -0.87 19.27
N LEU A 186 -7.64 -0.37 19.28
CA LEU A 186 -7.34 1.01 18.91
C LEU A 186 -7.65 1.29 17.43
N LYS A 187 -7.37 0.34 16.53
CA LYS A 187 -7.77 0.44 15.11
C LYS A 187 -9.29 0.45 14.94
N ILE A 188 -10.02 -0.34 15.73
CA ILE A 188 -11.50 -0.36 15.73
C ILE A 188 -12.05 0.96 16.27
N GLU A 189 -11.51 1.46 17.38
CA GLU A 189 -11.93 2.73 17.98
C GLU A 189 -11.72 3.90 17.01
N LEU A 190 -10.56 3.97 16.34
CA LEU A 190 -10.31 4.95 15.28
C LEU A 190 -11.31 4.83 14.13
N PHE A 191 -11.67 3.60 13.75
CA PHE A 191 -12.69 3.39 12.73
C PHE A 191 -14.06 3.93 13.19
N CYS A 192 -14.46 3.67 14.43
CA CYS A 192 -15.69 4.19 15.02
C CYS A 192 -15.68 5.72 15.15
N MET A 193 -14.57 6.32 15.58
CA MET A 193 -14.40 7.77 15.65
C MET A 193 -14.57 8.43 14.28
N ASN A 194 -13.96 7.86 13.24
CA ASN A 194 -14.11 8.35 11.86
C ASN A 194 -15.57 8.28 11.38
N ARG A 195 -16.33 7.28 11.83
CA ARG A 195 -17.77 7.17 11.53
C ARG A 195 -18.58 8.22 12.29
N ALA A 196 -18.30 8.41 13.59
CA ALA A 196 -18.98 9.39 14.43
C ALA A 196 -18.79 10.83 13.93
N HIS A 197 -17.59 11.18 13.47
CA HIS A 197 -17.30 12.50 12.89
C HIS A 197 -17.87 12.70 11.47
N GLY A 198 -18.70 11.78 10.98
CA GLY A 198 -19.38 11.92 9.69
C GLY A 198 -18.43 11.92 8.49
N VAL A 199 -17.19 11.45 8.62
CA VAL A 199 -16.18 11.44 7.54
C VAL A 199 -16.72 10.70 6.31
N PHE A 200 -17.48 9.61 6.52
CA PHE A 200 -18.12 8.87 5.45
C PHE A 200 -19.22 9.67 4.73
N ILE A 201 -20.05 10.39 5.49
CA ILE A 201 -21.14 11.21 4.95
C ILE A 201 -20.55 12.37 4.15
N ASN A 202 -19.55 13.05 4.70
CA ASN A 202 -18.83 14.13 4.01
C ASN A 202 -18.15 13.60 2.74
N TRP A 203 -17.45 12.47 2.82
CA TRP A 203 -16.84 11.85 1.65
C TRP A 203 -17.87 11.55 0.56
N PHE A 204 -19.03 10.99 0.93
CA PHE A 204 -20.11 10.69 -0.03
C PHE A 204 -20.66 11.98 -0.65
N PHE A 205 -20.94 12.99 0.17
CA PHE A 205 -21.46 14.28 -0.28
C PHE A 205 -20.50 14.99 -1.25
N TYR A 206 -19.22 15.09 -0.90
CA TYR A 206 -18.22 15.76 -1.73
C TYR A 206 -17.85 14.98 -2.98
N LYS A 207 -17.94 13.64 -2.95
CA LYS A 207 -17.61 12.79 -4.10
C LYS A 207 -18.74 12.68 -5.11
N PHE A 208 -19.99 12.64 -4.66
CA PHE A 208 -21.13 12.37 -5.53
C PHE A 208 -22.05 13.58 -5.70
N ILE A 209 -22.41 14.27 -4.61
CA ILE A 209 -23.44 15.31 -4.67
C ILE A 209 -22.86 16.64 -5.18
N LYS A 210 -21.73 17.09 -4.61
CA LYS A 210 -21.13 18.39 -4.96
C LYS A 210 -20.69 18.49 -6.45
N PRO A 211 -20.11 17.44 -7.08
CA PRO A 211 -19.76 17.50 -8.49
C PRO A 211 -20.98 17.62 -9.40
N ILE A 212 -22.10 16.97 -9.07
CA ILE A 212 -23.35 17.08 -9.83
C ILE A 212 -23.86 18.53 -9.78
N GLY A 213 -23.89 19.15 -8.59
CA GLY A 213 -24.24 20.57 -8.46
C GLY A 213 -23.30 21.48 -9.26
N GLY A 214 -22.00 21.19 -9.27
CA GLY A 214 -21.02 21.90 -10.08
C GLY A 214 -21.27 21.79 -11.58
N ILE A 215 -21.57 20.58 -12.08
CA ILE A 215 -21.90 20.34 -13.49
C ILE A 215 -23.18 21.07 -13.88
N ILE A 216 -24.24 21.00 -13.06
CA ILE A 216 -25.49 21.73 -13.29
C ILE A 216 -25.23 23.24 -13.35
N CYS A 217 -24.43 23.79 -12.43
CA CYS A 217 -24.07 25.20 -12.42
C CYS A 217 -23.29 25.59 -13.70
N CYS A 218 -22.36 24.74 -14.17
CA CYS A 218 -21.67 24.95 -15.44
C CYS A 218 -22.64 24.93 -16.64
N ILE A 219 -23.57 23.98 -16.68
CA ILE A 219 -24.58 23.89 -17.75
C ILE A 219 -25.43 25.17 -17.78
N ILE A 220 -25.95 25.59 -16.62
CA ILE A 220 -26.74 26.81 -16.50
C ILE A 220 -25.92 28.03 -16.96
N LYS A 221 -24.67 28.16 -16.50
CA LYS A 221 -23.82 29.31 -16.84
C LYS A 221 -23.52 29.38 -18.35
N TYR A 222 -23.14 28.26 -18.97
CA TYR A 222 -22.67 28.26 -20.36
C TYR A 222 -23.77 28.08 -21.41
N PHE A 223 -24.84 27.33 -21.10
CA PHE A 223 -25.93 27.09 -22.05
C PHE A 223 -27.13 28.01 -21.86
N ILE A 224 -27.38 28.53 -20.65
CA ILE A 224 -28.55 29.37 -20.38
C ILE A 224 -28.16 30.85 -20.30
N PHE A 225 -27.11 31.20 -19.56
CA PHE A 225 -26.75 32.61 -19.37
C PHE A 225 -25.83 33.18 -20.47
N LEU A 226 -24.86 32.42 -20.96
CA LEU A 226 -23.90 32.92 -21.97
C LEU A 226 -24.55 33.29 -23.33
N PRO A 227 -25.47 32.48 -23.90
CA PRO A 227 -26.08 32.78 -25.20
C PRO A 227 -26.90 34.09 -25.23
N PRO A 228 -27.80 34.38 -24.27
CA PRO A 228 -28.54 35.64 -24.27
C PRO A 228 -27.63 36.84 -24.02
N ILE A 229 -26.55 36.71 -23.22
CA ILE A 229 -25.56 37.78 -23.04
C ILE A 229 -24.87 38.11 -24.38
N HIS A 230 -24.43 37.09 -25.13
CA HIS A 230 -23.83 37.31 -26.46
C HIS A 230 -24.81 37.89 -27.48
N ILE A 231 -26.09 37.49 -27.43
CA ILE A 231 -27.13 38.05 -28.30
C ILE A 231 -27.39 39.52 -27.93
N LEU A 232 -27.47 39.86 -26.65
CA LEU A 232 -27.66 41.23 -26.17
C LEU A 232 -26.48 42.14 -26.56
N GLU A 233 -25.24 41.69 -26.40
CA GLU A 233 -24.06 42.43 -26.84
C GLU A 233 -24.06 42.66 -28.36
N LYS A 234 -24.49 41.67 -29.14
CA LYS A 234 -24.58 41.77 -30.60
C LYS A 234 -25.69 42.74 -31.04
N ILE A 235 -26.81 42.77 -30.33
CA ILE A 235 -27.89 43.74 -30.56
C ILE A 235 -27.43 45.16 -30.18
N HIS A 236 -26.76 45.33 -29.04
CA HIS A 236 -26.26 46.62 -28.58
C HIS A 236 -25.25 47.23 -29.57
N LYS A 237 -24.26 46.43 -30.02
CA LYS A 237 -23.31 46.84 -31.07
C LYS A 237 -23.98 47.19 -32.40
N LYS A 238 -25.10 46.56 -32.72
CA LYS A 238 -25.85 46.85 -33.95
C LYS A 238 -26.60 48.17 -33.84
N VAL A 239 -27.19 48.47 -32.68
CA VAL A 239 -27.92 49.72 -32.39
C VAL A 239 -26.98 50.93 -32.40
N ASP A 240 -25.81 50.83 -31.75
CA ASP A 240 -24.81 51.91 -31.73
C ASP A 240 -24.27 52.27 -33.12
N ASN A 241 -24.16 51.28 -34.02
CA ASN A 241 -23.72 51.51 -35.41
C ASN A 241 -24.80 52.08 -36.34
N THR A 242 -26.07 52.12 -35.91
CA THR A 242 -27.20 52.66 -36.70
C THR A 242 -27.64 54.07 -36.33
N ILE A 243 -27.05 54.67 -35.29
CA ILE A 243 -27.27 56.07 -34.93
C ILE A 243 -26.11 56.88 -35.54
N PRO A 244 -26.29 57.57 -36.69
CA PRO A 244 -25.28 58.51 -37.16
C PRO A 244 -25.22 59.68 -36.17
N LYS A 245 -24.00 60.04 -35.77
CA LYS A 245 -23.72 61.26 -34.98
C LYS A 245 -24.14 62.52 -35.74
#